data_AF-A0A151S8Q0-F1
#
_entry.id   AF-A0A151S8Q0-F1
#
_cell.length_a   1.000
_cell.length_b   1.000
_cell.length_c   1.000
_cell.angle_alpha   90.00
_cell.angle_beta   90.00
_cell.angle_gamma   90.00
#
_symmetry.space_group_name_H-M   'P 1'
#
loop_
_entity.id
_entity.type
_entity.pdbx_description
1 polymer ?
#
loop_
_entity_poly.entity_id
_entity_poly.type
_entity_poly.pdbx_seq_one_letter_code
_entity_poly.pdbx_strand_id
1 'polypeptide(L)' 'MDQKSRHFGKWSPNWEGPFIIEQAYSKNAYVIKEIDSNVNKVINGKYLKHFHERAEC' A
#
# COMPACT_ATOMS: atom_id res chain seq x y z
N MET A 1 -10.80 -2.65 -4.64
CA MET A 1 -11.21 -4.04 -4.35
C MET A 1 -10.60 -4.48 -3.03
N ASP A 2 -11.40 -4.56 -1.97
CA ASP A 2 -10.92 -4.96 -0.64
C ASP A 2 -10.61 -6.47 -0.59
N GLN A 3 -9.33 -6.84 -0.66
CA GLN A 3 -8.85 -8.14 -0.16
C GLN A 3 -8.85 -8.16 1.39
N LYS A 4 -9.95 -7.73 2.03
CA LYS A 4 -10.19 -8.07 3.44
C LYS A 4 -10.45 -9.57 3.47
N SER A 5 -9.39 -10.36 3.62
CA SER A 5 -9.53 -11.80 3.84
C SER A 5 -10.43 -11.97 5.06
N ARG A 6 -11.66 -12.46 4.84
CA ARG A 6 -12.61 -12.79 5.92
C ARG A 6 -11.99 -13.74 6.97
N HIS A 7 -10.85 -14.34 6.66
CA HIS A 7 -10.08 -15.21 7.53
C HIS A 7 -9.59 -14.60 8.85
N PHE A 8 -9.25 -13.31 8.92
CA PHE A 8 -8.59 -12.77 10.12
C PHE A 8 -9.46 -11.88 11.02
N GLY A 9 -10.69 -11.55 10.61
CA GLY A 9 -11.64 -10.79 11.43
C GLY A 9 -10.99 -9.53 12.04
N LYS A 10 -10.98 -9.43 13.38
CA LYS A 10 -10.36 -8.35 14.18
C LYS A 10 -8.86 -8.14 13.90
N TRP A 11 -8.17 -9.16 13.41
CA TRP A 11 -6.73 -9.14 13.13
C TRP A 11 -6.40 -8.81 11.67
N SER A 12 -7.40 -8.41 10.89
CA SER A 12 -7.16 -7.98 9.51
C SER A 12 -6.30 -6.71 9.51
N PRO A 13 -5.27 -6.63 8.64
CA PRO A 13 -4.46 -5.43 8.54
C PRO A 13 -5.31 -4.25 8.08
N ASN A 14 -5.12 -3.08 8.70
CA ASN A 14 -5.77 -1.82 8.32
C ASN A 14 -5.02 -1.05 7.21
N TRP A 15 -4.06 -1.71 6.56
CA TRP A 15 -3.34 -1.12 5.45
C TRP A 15 -4.25 -1.11 4.22
N GLU A 16 -4.39 0.06 3.59
CA GLU A 16 -4.97 0.16 2.26
C GLU A 16 -4.04 -0.54 1.26
N GLY A 17 -4.60 -0.99 0.14
CA GLY A 17 -4.02 -1.99 -0.77
C GLY A 17 -2.60 -1.72 -1.30
N PRO A 18 -2.12 -2.54 -2.24
CA PRO A 18 -0.80 -2.32 -2.82
C PRO A 18 -0.76 -1.01 -3.60
N PHE A 19 0.28 -0.21 -3.36
CA PHE A 19 0.57 1.02 -4.08
C PHE A 19 1.95 0.94 -4.73
N ILE A 20 2.11 1.61 -5.86
CA ILE A 20 3.40 1.76 -6.54
C ILE A 20 3.99 3.11 -6.15
N ILE A 21 5.28 3.14 -5.83
CA ILE A 21 6.02 4.38 -5.58
C ILE A 21 6.43 4.96 -6.93
N GLU A 22 5.90 6.13 -7.29
CA GLU A 22 6.24 6.84 -8.52
C GLU A 22 7.48 7.72 -8.32
N GLN A 23 7.61 8.37 -7.15
CA GLN A 23 8.75 9.22 -6.83
C GLN A 23 9.06 9.19 -5.33
N ALA A 24 10.35 9.25 -5.00
CA ALA A 24 10.84 9.38 -3.63
C ALA A 24 11.54 10.74 -3.44
N TYR A 25 11.20 11.45 -2.37
CA TYR A 25 11.79 12.74 -2.03
C TYR A 25 12.77 12.61 -0.85
N SER A 26 13.74 13.53 -0.81
CA SER A 26 14.72 13.70 0.27
C SER A 26 14.07 14.26 1.54
N LYS A 27 13.18 13.51 2.19
CA LYS A 27 12.57 13.78 3.52
C LYS A 27 11.55 12.71 3.95
N ASN A 28 11.69 11.48 3.46
CA ASN A 28 10.73 10.40 3.73
C ASN A 28 9.31 10.71 3.23
N ALA A 29 9.21 11.47 2.14
CA ALA A 29 7.96 11.73 1.43
C ALA A 29 8.01 10.98 0.10
N TYR A 30 6.89 10.36 -0.27
CA TYR A 30 6.76 9.50 -1.43
C TYR A 30 5.50 9.87 -2.19
N VAL A 31 5.59 9.89 -3.52
CA VAL A 31 4.42 9.90 -4.39
C VAL A 31 4.03 8.46 -4.62
N ILE A 32 2.86 8.08 -4.11
CA ILE A 32 2.26 6.77 -4.37
C ILE A 32 1.20 6.89 -5.45
N LYS A 33 1.09 5.83 -6.23
CA LYS A 33 0.09 5.65 -7.28
C LYS A 33 -0.66 4.35 -7.03
N GLU A 34 -1.98 4.42 -7.17
CA GLU A 34 -2.82 3.23 -7.11
C GLU A 34 -2.68 2.40 -8.39
N ILE A 35 -2.69 1.07 -8.28
CA ILE A 35 -2.45 0.19 -9.43
C ILE A 35 -3.61 0.28 -10.44
N ASP A 36 -4.84 0.38 -9.93
CA ASP A 36 -6.07 0.42 -10.73
C ASP A 36 -6.49 1.85 -11.12
N SER A 37 -5.98 2.85 -10.40
CA SER A 37 -6.36 4.26 -10.57
C SER A 37 -5.16 5.15 -10.86
N ASN A 38 -5.27 6.02 -11.86
CA ASN A 38 -4.23 6.98 -12.21
C ASN A 38 -4.17 8.19 -11.26
N VAL A 39 -4.48 7.97 -9.99
CA VAL A 39 -4.47 9.00 -8.95
C VAL A 39 -3.15 8.90 -8.20
N ASN A 40 -2.43 10.02 -8.14
CA ASN A 40 -1.21 10.16 -7.37
C ASN A 40 -1.52 10.84 -6.02
N LYS A 41 -0.86 10.38 -4.96
CA LYS A 41 -0.96 10.97 -3.62
C LYS A 41 0.43 11.08 -3.02
N VAL A 42 0.66 12.17 -2.29
CA VAL A 42 1.90 12.36 -1.54
C VAL A 42 1.70 11.88 -0.11
N ILE A 43 2.53 10.94 0.34
CA ILE A 43 2.44 10.34 1.68
C ILE A 43 3.82 10.30 2.35
N ASN A 44 3.83 10.30 3.68
CA ASN A 44 5.05 10.08 4.45
C ASN A 44 5.35 8.58 4.56
N GLY A 45 6.62 8.19 4.43
CA GLY A 45 7.08 6.81 4.54
C GLY A 45 6.78 6.14 5.88
N LYS A 46 6.51 6.89 6.95
CA LYS A 46 6.05 6.32 8.23
C LYS A 46 4.70 5.60 8.12
N TYR A 47 3.91 5.94 7.09
CA TYR A 47 2.64 5.31 6.74
C TYR A 47 2.77 4.42 5.51
N LEU A 48 3.96 3.89 5.24
CA LEU A 48 4.17 2.91 4.19
C LEU A 48 4.80 1.65 4.78
N LYS A 49 4.40 0.51 4.26
CA LYS A 49 4.99 -0.79 4.57
C LYS A 49 5.35 -1.46 3.25
N HIS A 50 6.51 -2.12 3.21
CA HIS A 50 6.88 -2.94 2.06
C HIS A 50 5.81 -4.01 1.83
N PHE A 51 5.30 -4.05 0.60
CA PHE A 51 4.38 -5.08 0.18
C PHE A 51 5.18 -6.36 -0.09
N HIS A 52 4.80 -7.44 0.60
CA HIS A 52 5.34 -8.76 0.34
C HIS A 52 4.27 -9.54 -0.41
N GLU A 53 4.51 -9.81 -1.69
CA GLU A 53 3.66 -10.72 -2.45
C GLU A 53 3.75 -12.10 -1.77
N ARG A 54 2.62 -12.58 -1.25
CA ARG A 54 2.52 -13.99 -0.92
C ARG A 54 2.46 -14.72 -2.26
N ALA A 55 3.55 -15.39 -2.62
CA ALA A 55 3.49 -16.40 -3.66
C ALA A 55 2.42 -17.42 -3.24
N GLU A 56 1.35 -17.53 -4.01
CA GLU A 56 0.40 -18.62 -3.86
C GLU A 56 1.12 -19.90 -4.32
N CYS A 57 1.25 -20.88 -3.41
CA CYS A 57 1.69 -22.24 -3.76
C CYS A 57 0.60 -22.98 -4.53
#